data_AF-A0AAD4QLT7-F1
#
_entry.id   AF-A0AAD4QLT7-F1
#
_cell.length_a   1.000
_cell.length_b   1.000
_cell.length_c   1.000
_cell.angle_alpha   90.00
_cell.angle_beta   90.00
_cell.angle_gamma   90.00
#
_symmetry.space_group_name_H-M   'P 1'
#
loop_
_entity.id
_entity.type
_entity.pdbx_description
1 polymer ?
#
loop_
_entity_poly.entity_id
_entity_poly.type
_entity_poly.pdbx_seq_one_letter_code
_entity_poly.pdbx_strand_id
1 'polypeptide(L)'
;MEAPECGVWRGFSRTRYKEGPSKDFQTLFSMSSSGDYDSMRNYYTRFPNRWARIRDYIREPAAEMIGTMILMLFGCGVNCQVNLGGNTKVVASPKGDWLSVNFGWAIGAAMGGWVAGGISGGHVNPVVTICSAIFRRLSWKKVPLYILGQMLGAFLGSLFVYSNYFHAINLVEGGSGVRTVPGTAGLFATYAAPYVPAANCFFNEFLGTFLLLIVVFAITDSRNGAPLQAWFRWQYSSFYWA
;
A
#
# COMPACT_ATOMS: atom_id res chain seq x y z
N MET A 1 7.66 -36.08 14.37
CA MET A 1 6.63 -35.54 13.46
C MET A 1 6.93 -34.06 13.30
N GLU A 2 7.68 -33.73 12.25
CA GLU A 2 8.15 -32.37 11.96
C GLU A 2 7.07 -31.56 11.23
N ALA A 3 6.89 -30.31 11.63
CA ALA A 3 6.00 -29.37 10.96
C ALA A 3 6.67 -28.80 9.68
N PRO A 4 5.91 -28.51 8.61
CA PRO A 4 6.48 -28.03 7.36
C PRO A 4 6.93 -26.56 7.48
N GLU A 5 8.18 -26.29 7.11
CA GLU A 5 8.71 -24.94 6.96
C GLU A 5 7.95 -24.18 5.86
N CYS A 6 7.45 -22.99 6.20
CA CYS A 6 6.81 -22.08 5.25
C CYS A 6 7.89 -21.29 4.50
N GLY A 7 7.76 -21.26 3.16
CA GLY A 7 8.80 -20.88 2.20
C GLY A 7 9.46 -19.51 2.44
N VAL A 8 10.75 -19.58 2.72
CA VAL A 8 11.69 -18.46 2.80
C VAL A 8 12.00 -17.93 1.40
N TRP A 9 11.80 -16.62 1.24
CA TRP A 9 12.26 -15.78 0.12
C TRP A 9 13.72 -16.07 -0.28
N ARG A 10 13.93 -16.68 -1.45
CA ARG A 10 15.26 -16.77 -2.08
C ARG A 10 15.44 -15.70 -3.14
N GLY A 11 16.63 -15.11 -3.13
CA GLY A 11 16.96 -13.83 -3.74
C GLY A 11 16.93 -13.81 -5.27
N PHE A 12 16.67 -12.62 -5.79
CA PHE A 12 16.84 -12.31 -7.21
C PHE A 12 18.30 -11.92 -7.46
N SER A 13 19.15 -12.90 -7.77
CA SER A 13 20.47 -12.62 -8.36
C SER A 13 20.29 -12.26 -9.84
N ARG A 14 20.95 -11.20 -10.29
CA ARG A 14 20.96 -10.78 -11.71
C ARG A 14 21.57 -11.90 -12.57
N THR A 15 20.76 -12.65 -13.29
CA THR A 15 21.26 -13.45 -14.41
C THR A 15 21.27 -12.60 -15.68
N ARG A 16 22.50 -12.30 -16.12
CA ARG A 16 22.84 -11.85 -17.47
C ARG A 16 22.14 -12.77 -18.48
N TYR A 17 21.59 -12.22 -19.55
CA TYR A 17 21.13 -13.00 -20.71
C TYR A 17 22.35 -13.77 -21.24
N LYS A 18 22.44 -15.06 -20.90
CA LYS A 18 23.33 -16.00 -21.58
C LYS A 18 22.44 -16.80 -22.50
N GLU A 19 22.74 -16.76 -23.79
CA GLU A 19 22.24 -17.74 -24.75
C GLU A 19 22.43 -19.14 -24.14
N GLY A 20 21.36 -19.93 -24.15
CA GLY A 20 21.34 -21.22 -23.47
C GLY A 20 22.40 -22.15 -24.06
N PRO A 21 23.19 -22.88 -23.25
CA PRO A 21 24.06 -23.90 -23.79
C PRO A 21 23.18 -25.00 -24.40
N SER A 22 23.56 -25.52 -25.57
CA SER A 22 23.02 -26.80 -26.06
C SER A 22 23.30 -27.85 -24.99
N LYS A 23 22.25 -28.32 -24.29
CA LYS A 23 22.43 -29.18 -23.11
C LYS A 23 22.48 -30.64 -23.52
N ASP A 24 23.60 -31.28 -23.19
CA ASP A 24 23.77 -32.73 -23.19
C ASP A 24 22.86 -33.41 -22.16
N PHE A 25 22.39 -34.61 -22.48
CA PHE A 25 21.46 -35.42 -21.69
C PHE A 25 21.96 -35.67 -20.24
N GLN A 26 23.28 -35.71 -20.03
CA GLN A 26 23.88 -35.88 -18.70
C GLN A 26 23.67 -34.67 -17.78
N THR A 27 23.59 -33.45 -18.31
CA THR A 27 23.31 -32.26 -17.49
C THR A 27 21.87 -32.28 -16.99
N LEU A 28 20.92 -32.73 -17.83
CA LEU A 28 19.53 -32.90 -17.42
C LEU A 28 19.42 -33.97 -16.33
N PHE A 29 20.13 -35.10 -16.46
CA PHE A 29 20.09 -36.17 -15.46
C PHE A 29 20.70 -35.77 -14.10
N SER A 30 21.71 -34.90 -14.09
CA SER A 30 22.32 -34.37 -12.85
C SER A 30 21.41 -33.41 -12.06
N MET A 31 20.33 -32.90 -12.66
CA MET A 31 19.39 -31.97 -12.03
C MET A 31 18.26 -32.71 -11.29
N SER A 32 18.50 -33.93 -10.81
CA SER A 32 17.52 -34.83 -10.18
C SER A 32 17.06 -34.44 -8.77
N SER A 33 16.96 -33.15 -8.46
CA SER A 33 16.26 -32.64 -7.27
C SER A 33 14.87 -32.18 -7.70
N SER A 34 13.83 -32.75 -7.10
CA SER A 34 12.43 -32.37 -7.34
C SER A 34 12.21 -30.85 -7.21
N GLY A 35 12.91 -30.19 -6.28
CA GLY A 35 12.84 -28.73 -6.10
C GLY A 35 13.42 -27.91 -7.25
N ASP A 36 14.47 -28.39 -7.92
CA ASP A 36 15.10 -27.69 -9.04
C ASP A 36 14.24 -27.85 -10.32
N TYR A 37 13.69 -29.04 -10.55
CA TYR A 37 12.73 -29.25 -11.64
C TYR A 37 11.45 -28.45 -11.46
N ASP A 38 10.88 -28.39 -10.26
CA ASP A 38 9.66 -27.64 -9.99
C ASP A 38 9.87 -26.13 -10.13
N SER A 39 11.03 -25.61 -9.70
CA SER A 39 11.36 -24.20 -9.89
C SER A 39 11.54 -23.84 -11.37
N MET A 40 12.19 -24.71 -12.14
CA MET A 40 12.42 -24.52 -13.58
C MET A 40 11.11 -24.67 -14.37
N ARG A 41 10.27 -25.66 -14.02
CA ARG A 41 8.93 -25.85 -14.58
C ARG A 41 8.06 -24.63 -14.30
N ASN A 42 8.02 -24.15 -13.06
CA ASN A 42 7.28 -22.93 -12.70
C ASN A 42 7.81 -21.69 -13.42
N TYR A 43 9.12 -21.59 -13.66
CA TYR A 43 9.71 -20.49 -14.42
C TYR A 43 9.23 -20.48 -15.89
N TYR A 44 9.25 -21.64 -16.56
CA TYR A 44 8.80 -21.76 -17.95
C TYR A 44 7.27 -21.65 -18.11
N THR A 45 6.49 -22.14 -17.13
CA THR A 45 5.02 -22.07 -17.19
C THR A 45 4.45 -20.72 -16.75
N ARG A 46 5.18 -19.90 -15.99
CA ARG A 46 4.70 -18.59 -15.51
C ARG A 46 4.60 -17.54 -16.61
N PHE A 47 5.43 -17.63 -17.66
CA PHE A 47 5.47 -16.66 -18.76
C PHE A 47 5.39 -17.34 -20.14
N PRO A 48 4.27 -18.00 -20.49
CA PRO A 48 4.14 -18.72 -21.74
C PRO A 48 4.21 -17.80 -22.98
N ASN A 49 3.90 -16.50 -22.82
CA ASN A 49 3.99 -15.51 -23.89
C ASN A 49 4.36 -14.11 -23.32
N ARG A 50 4.64 -13.15 -24.21
CA ARG A 50 4.96 -11.75 -23.83
C ARG A 50 3.83 -11.10 -23.01
N TRP A 51 2.57 -11.43 -23.32
CA TRP A 51 1.39 -10.91 -22.61
C TRP A 51 1.32 -11.34 -21.15
N ALA A 52 1.62 -12.60 -20.84
CA ALA A 52 1.66 -13.11 -19.48
C ALA A 52 2.72 -12.40 -18.64
N ARG A 53 3.84 -12.02 -19.26
CA ARG A 53 4.92 -11.26 -18.62
C ARG A 53 4.51 -9.83 -18.32
N ILE A 54 3.91 -9.14 -19.30
CA ILE A 54 3.38 -7.78 -19.08
C ILE A 54 2.34 -7.80 -17.96
N ARG A 55 1.42 -8.77 -17.99
CA ARG A 55 0.39 -8.95 -16.96
C ARG A 55 0.98 -9.09 -15.56
N ASP A 56 2.06 -9.86 -15.39
CA ASP A 56 2.70 -10.01 -14.07
C ASP A 56 3.34 -8.70 -13.58
N TYR A 57 3.97 -7.92 -14.48
CA TYR A 57 4.54 -6.61 -14.12
C TYR A 57 3.50 -5.55 -13.78
N ILE A 58 2.32 -5.57 -14.41
CA ILE A 58 1.25 -4.59 -14.12
C ILE A 58 0.40 -4.96 -12.91
N ARG A 59 0.42 -6.22 -12.46
CA ARG A 59 -0.43 -6.69 -11.35
C ARG A 59 -0.15 -5.97 -10.04
N GLU A 60 1.12 -5.83 -9.69
CA GLU A 60 1.56 -5.13 -8.47
C GLU A 60 1.18 -3.63 -8.50
N PRO A 61 1.55 -2.83 -9.52
CA PRO A 61 1.19 -1.41 -9.58
C PRO A 61 -0.32 -1.18 -9.75
N ALA A 62 -1.06 -2.09 -10.38
CA ALA A 62 -2.52 -2.02 -10.45
C ALA A 62 -3.17 -2.25 -9.07
N ALA A 63 -2.64 -3.18 -8.27
CA ALA A 63 -3.10 -3.39 -6.90
C ALA A 63 -2.83 -2.16 -6.03
N GLU A 64 -1.63 -1.57 -6.14
CA GLU A 64 -1.27 -0.31 -5.48
C GLU A 64 -2.18 0.85 -5.90
N MET A 65 -2.50 0.95 -7.19
CA MET A 65 -3.43 1.95 -7.72
C MET A 65 -4.82 1.83 -7.08
N ILE A 66 -5.39 0.62 -7.02
CA ILE A 66 -6.70 0.39 -6.41
C ILE A 66 -6.65 0.65 -4.90
N GLY A 67 -5.59 0.18 -4.22
CA GLY A 67 -5.41 0.41 -2.78
C GLY A 67 -5.33 1.89 -2.43
N THR A 68 -4.51 2.67 -3.15
CA THR A 68 -4.39 4.11 -2.93
C THR A 68 -5.67 4.87 -3.33
N MET A 69 -6.39 4.41 -4.37
CA MET A 69 -7.70 4.97 -4.73
C MET A 69 -8.70 4.81 -3.58
N ILE A 70 -8.77 3.64 -2.94
CA ILE A 70 -9.64 3.40 -1.79
C ILE A 70 -9.23 4.28 -0.60
N LEU A 71 -7.93 4.37 -0.32
CA LEU A 71 -7.41 5.27 0.72
C LEU A 71 -7.87 6.72 0.49
N MET A 72 -7.81 7.22 -0.74
CA MET A 72 -8.24 8.59 -1.05
C MET A 72 -9.77 8.76 -1.05
N LEU A 73 -10.53 7.74 -1.45
CA LEU A 73 -12.00 7.76 -1.38
C LEU A 73 -12.48 7.99 0.06
N PHE A 74 -11.89 7.27 1.03
CA PHE A 74 -12.22 7.45 2.44
C PHE A 74 -11.60 8.73 3.02
N GLY A 75 -10.32 9.00 2.75
CA GLY A 75 -9.60 10.16 3.28
C GLY A 75 -10.15 11.50 2.80
N CYS A 76 -10.17 11.73 1.49
CA CYS A 76 -10.78 12.95 0.94
C CYS A 76 -12.30 12.96 1.15
N GLY A 77 -12.96 11.80 1.14
CA GLY A 77 -14.40 11.70 1.40
C GLY A 77 -14.77 12.23 2.79
N VAL A 78 -14.04 11.83 3.83
CA VAL A 78 -14.28 12.32 5.19
C VAL A 78 -13.90 13.80 5.34
N ASN A 79 -12.84 14.27 4.66
CA ASN A 79 -12.50 15.70 4.63
C ASN A 79 -13.67 16.51 4.05
N CYS A 80 -14.21 16.10 2.90
CA CYS A 80 -15.37 16.73 2.27
C CYS A 80 -16.60 16.68 3.19
N GLN A 81 -16.90 15.53 3.79
CA GLN A 81 -18.05 15.39 4.68
C GLN A 81 -18.00 16.36 5.86
N VAL A 82 -16.88 16.40 6.58
CA VAL A 82 -16.75 17.21 7.80
C VAL A 82 -16.68 18.70 7.47
N ASN A 83 -15.86 19.09 6.49
CA ASN A 83 -15.68 20.51 6.17
C ASN A 83 -16.89 21.12 5.45
N LEU A 84 -17.43 20.43 4.43
CA LEU A 84 -18.60 20.93 3.71
C LEU A 84 -19.87 20.79 4.56
N GLY A 85 -19.97 19.72 5.37
CA GLY A 85 -21.07 19.50 6.30
C GLY A 85 -21.13 20.54 7.42
N GLY A 86 -20.01 21.19 7.77
CA GLY A 86 -19.99 22.31 8.70
C GLY A 86 -20.57 23.62 8.14
N ASN A 87 -20.86 23.69 6.84
CA ASN A 87 -21.40 24.88 6.20
C ASN A 87 -22.93 24.80 6.05
N THR A 88 -23.64 25.79 6.59
CA THR A 88 -25.11 25.87 6.54
C THR A 88 -25.69 25.99 5.13
N LYS A 89 -24.89 26.39 4.14
CA LYS A 89 -25.28 26.38 2.73
C LYS A 89 -25.43 24.97 2.16
N VAL A 90 -24.79 23.97 2.75
CA VAL A 90 -24.81 22.58 2.29
C VAL A 90 -25.75 21.73 3.15
N VAL A 91 -25.66 21.85 4.47
CA VAL A 91 -26.45 21.05 5.41
C VAL A 91 -26.91 21.92 6.57
N ALA A 92 -28.15 21.74 7.05
CA ALA A 92 -28.69 22.53 8.15
C ALA A 92 -27.95 22.34 9.50
N SER A 93 -27.27 21.20 9.67
CA SER A 93 -26.55 20.86 10.90
C SER A 93 -25.24 20.15 10.56
N PRO A 94 -24.14 20.44 11.29
CA PRO A 94 -22.83 19.83 11.08
C PRO A 94 -22.86 18.30 11.03
N LYS A 95 -22.03 17.72 10.15
CA LYS A 95 -21.92 16.26 9.96
C LYS A 95 -20.47 15.79 10.13
N GLY A 96 -20.18 15.31 11.34
CA GLY A 96 -18.87 14.76 11.72
C GLY A 96 -17.93 15.81 12.31
N ASP A 97 -16.89 15.31 12.97
CA ASP A 97 -15.91 16.12 13.71
C ASP A 97 -14.48 15.75 13.31
N TRP A 98 -13.49 16.43 13.89
CA TRP A 98 -12.07 16.13 13.69
C TRP A 98 -11.72 14.66 13.98
N LEU A 99 -12.39 14.05 14.97
CA LEU A 99 -12.21 12.63 15.26
C LEU A 99 -12.67 11.74 14.10
N SER A 100 -13.77 12.11 13.43
CA SER A 100 -14.25 11.41 12.23
C SER A 100 -13.21 11.47 11.12
N VAL A 101 -12.56 12.62 10.92
CA VAL A 101 -11.47 12.77 9.93
C VAL A 101 -10.35 11.77 10.20
N ASN A 102 -9.86 11.72 11.44
CA ASN A 102 -8.78 10.80 11.83
C ASN A 102 -9.16 9.33 11.60
N PHE A 103 -10.38 8.93 11.99
CA PHE A 103 -10.86 7.56 11.74
C PHE A 103 -11.06 7.25 10.27
N GLY A 104 -11.57 8.19 9.47
CA GLY A 104 -11.77 7.99 8.03
C GLY A 104 -10.45 7.74 7.31
N TRP A 105 -9.41 8.51 7.62
CA TRP A 105 -8.06 8.27 7.09
C TRP A 105 -7.46 6.95 7.57
N ALA A 106 -7.61 6.60 8.86
CA ALA A 106 -7.10 5.35 9.42
C ALA A 106 -7.75 4.11 8.78
N ILE A 107 -9.09 4.11 8.65
CA ILE A 107 -9.85 3.03 8.01
C ILE A 107 -9.53 2.97 6.51
N GLY A 108 -9.46 4.12 5.83
CA GLY A 108 -9.07 4.19 4.43
C GLY A 108 -7.70 3.57 4.17
N ALA A 109 -6.72 3.87 5.03
CA ALA A 109 -5.38 3.29 4.96
C ALA A 109 -5.38 1.78 5.21
N ALA A 110 -6.12 1.30 6.23
CA ALA A 110 -6.24 -0.12 6.51
C ALA A 110 -6.90 -0.88 5.34
N MET A 111 -8.03 -0.38 4.82
CA MET A 111 -8.74 -0.99 3.70
C MET A 111 -7.90 -0.98 2.42
N GLY A 112 -7.27 0.14 2.09
CA GLY A 112 -6.38 0.23 0.93
C GLY A 112 -5.21 -0.76 1.03
N GLY A 113 -4.58 -0.84 2.20
CA GLY A 113 -3.53 -1.80 2.50
C GLY A 113 -4.00 -3.25 2.38
N TRP A 114 -5.18 -3.60 2.89
CA TRP A 114 -5.73 -4.97 2.78
C TRP A 114 -6.06 -5.37 1.34
N VAL A 115 -6.62 -4.46 0.56
CA VAL A 115 -6.95 -4.71 -0.86
C VAL A 115 -5.68 -4.93 -1.69
N ALA A 116 -4.65 -4.13 -1.46
CA ALA A 116 -3.40 -4.23 -2.20
C ALA A 116 -2.46 -5.33 -1.63
N GLY A 117 -2.62 -5.71 -0.36
CA GLY A 117 -1.71 -6.54 0.43
C GLY A 117 -1.41 -7.91 -0.17
N GLY A 118 -2.43 -8.63 -0.62
CA GLY A 118 -2.28 -9.98 -1.18
C GLY A 118 -1.52 -10.05 -2.51
N ILE A 119 -1.33 -8.92 -3.19
CA ILE A 119 -0.70 -8.87 -4.53
C ILE A 119 0.62 -8.11 -4.48
N SER A 120 0.61 -6.89 -3.95
CA SER A 120 1.73 -5.94 -4.02
C SER A 120 2.53 -5.82 -2.73
N GLY A 121 2.01 -6.34 -1.62
CA GLY A 121 2.49 -6.05 -0.26
C GLY A 121 1.75 -4.89 0.42
N GLY A 122 0.88 -4.17 -0.32
CA GLY A 122 -0.02 -3.18 0.24
C GLY A 122 0.69 -1.94 0.77
N HIS A 123 1.63 -1.39 -0.01
CA HIS A 123 2.38 -0.21 0.42
C HIS A 123 1.50 1.02 0.48
N VAL A 124 0.68 1.23 -0.56
CA VAL A 124 -0.28 2.33 -0.79
C VAL A 124 0.28 3.74 -0.56
N ASN A 125 1.60 3.85 -0.41
CA ASN A 125 2.34 5.04 -0.02
C ASN A 125 3.75 4.98 -0.64
N PRO A 126 4.20 6.05 -1.33
CA PRO A 126 5.53 6.13 -1.92
C PRO A 126 6.67 5.95 -0.91
N VAL A 127 6.55 6.53 0.29
CA VAL A 127 7.59 6.43 1.32
C VAL A 127 7.71 5.01 1.85
N VAL A 128 6.58 4.33 2.09
CA VAL A 128 6.57 2.90 2.48
C VAL A 128 7.25 2.06 1.40
N THR A 129 6.99 2.35 0.12
CA THR A 129 7.63 1.66 -1.02
C THR A 129 9.15 1.84 -1.03
N ILE A 130 9.62 3.07 -0.81
CA ILE A 130 11.05 3.38 -0.76
C ILE A 130 11.70 2.69 0.44
N CYS A 131 11.09 2.78 1.62
CA CYS A 131 11.61 2.12 2.81
C CYS A 131 11.62 0.59 2.67
N SER A 132 10.61 0.00 2.02
CA SER A 132 10.61 -1.44 1.69
C SER A 132 11.72 -1.81 0.70
N ALA A 133 12.11 -0.91 -0.21
CA ALA A 133 13.27 -1.13 -1.10
C ALA A 133 14.61 -1.08 -0.36
N ILE A 134 14.71 -0.23 0.67
CA ILE A 134 15.91 -0.12 1.50
C ILE A 134 16.02 -1.30 2.48
N PHE A 135 14.95 -1.59 3.23
CA PHE A 135 15.00 -2.48 4.39
C PHE A 135 14.41 -3.88 4.15
N ARG A 136 13.47 -4.04 3.21
CA ARG A 136 12.73 -5.30 2.96
C ARG A 136 13.00 -5.92 1.60
N ARG A 137 14.10 -5.52 0.94
CA ARG A 137 14.60 -6.11 -0.33
C ARG A 137 13.61 -6.03 -1.50
N LEU A 138 12.70 -5.05 -1.52
CA LEU A 138 11.94 -4.75 -2.73
C LEU A 138 12.91 -4.36 -3.85
N SER A 139 12.73 -4.92 -5.04
CA SER A 139 13.58 -4.57 -6.19
C SER A 139 13.41 -3.09 -6.54
N TRP A 140 14.51 -2.35 -6.54
CA TRP A 140 14.56 -0.93 -6.92
C TRP A 140 13.98 -0.63 -8.31
N LYS A 141 13.96 -1.62 -9.20
CA LYS A 141 13.34 -1.49 -10.53
C LYS A 141 11.81 -1.39 -10.48
N LYS A 142 11.19 -1.89 -9.42
CA LYS A 142 9.73 -1.85 -9.22
C LYS A 142 9.25 -0.56 -8.57
N VAL A 143 10.12 0.12 -7.80
CA VAL A 143 9.79 1.33 -7.06
C VAL A 143 9.10 2.40 -7.92
N PRO A 144 9.60 2.76 -9.12
CA PRO A 144 8.94 3.77 -9.94
C PRO A 144 7.53 3.35 -10.39
N LEU A 145 7.33 2.07 -10.70
CA LEU A 145 6.03 1.55 -11.12
C LEU A 145 5.01 1.57 -9.97
N TYR A 146 5.45 1.24 -8.75
CA TYR A 146 4.61 1.34 -7.55
C TYR A 146 4.18 2.79 -7.30
N ILE A 147 5.14 3.73 -7.33
CA ILE A 147 4.85 5.15 -7.12
C ILE A 147 3.89 5.67 -8.19
N LEU A 148 4.10 5.33 -9.47
CA LEU A 148 3.18 5.71 -10.53
C LEU A 148 1.77 5.14 -10.31
N GLY A 149 1.65 3.87 -9.90
CA GLY A 149 0.38 3.26 -9.54
C GLY A 149 -0.31 4.02 -8.40
N GLN A 150 0.42 4.32 -7.33
CA GLN A 150 -0.08 5.07 -6.17
C GLN A 150 -0.53 6.49 -6.56
N MET A 151 0.26 7.21 -7.35
CA MET A 151 -0.09 8.57 -7.81
C MET A 151 -1.34 8.56 -8.68
N LEU A 152 -1.47 7.60 -9.60
CA LEU A 152 -2.68 7.43 -10.41
C LEU A 152 -3.89 7.06 -9.55
N GLY A 153 -3.70 6.14 -8.60
CA GLY A 153 -4.74 5.75 -7.65
C GLY A 153 -5.22 6.93 -6.82
N ALA A 154 -4.29 7.73 -6.31
CA ALA A 154 -4.60 8.92 -5.53
C ALA A 154 -5.39 9.94 -6.34
N PHE A 155 -4.93 10.21 -7.56
CA PHE A 155 -5.62 11.11 -8.50
C PHE A 155 -7.05 10.64 -8.80
N LEU A 156 -7.24 9.36 -9.14
CA LEU A 156 -8.56 8.80 -9.44
C LEU A 156 -9.48 8.81 -8.21
N GLY A 157 -8.98 8.46 -7.03
CA GLY A 157 -9.76 8.50 -5.79
C GLY A 157 -10.22 9.91 -5.46
N SER A 158 -9.32 10.89 -5.53
CA SER A 158 -9.66 12.30 -5.35
C SER A 158 -10.64 12.80 -6.42
N LEU A 159 -10.48 12.38 -7.69
CA LEU A 159 -11.40 12.74 -8.77
C LEU A 159 -12.82 12.25 -8.52
N PHE A 160 -12.98 11.02 -8.01
CA PHE A 160 -14.29 10.48 -7.66
C PHE A 160 -14.93 11.20 -6.47
N VAL A 161 -14.16 11.47 -5.41
CA VAL A 161 -14.64 12.28 -4.28
C VAL A 161 -15.06 13.67 -4.76
N TYR A 162 -14.23 14.31 -5.56
CA TYR A 162 -14.51 15.61 -6.13
C TYR A 162 -15.80 15.61 -6.97
N SER A 163 -15.98 14.60 -7.82
CA SER A 163 -17.19 14.44 -8.63
C SER A 163 -18.44 14.25 -7.74
N ASN A 164 -18.32 13.49 -6.66
CA ASN A 164 -19.41 13.27 -5.71
C ASN A 164 -19.81 14.55 -4.95
N TYR A 165 -18.83 15.37 -4.57
CA TYR A 165 -19.05 16.61 -3.80
C TYR A 165 -19.07 17.89 -4.64
N PHE A 166 -19.09 17.77 -5.98
CA PHE A 166 -18.96 18.91 -6.90
C PHE A 166 -19.95 20.05 -6.59
N HIS A 167 -21.22 19.70 -6.39
CA HIS A 167 -22.27 20.67 -6.10
C HIS A 167 -22.11 21.31 -4.72
N ALA A 168 -21.76 20.52 -3.70
CA ALA A 168 -21.52 21.03 -2.35
C ALA A 168 -20.34 22.00 -2.31
N ILE A 169 -19.26 21.69 -3.04
CA ILE A 169 -18.11 22.58 -3.18
C ILE A 169 -18.53 23.90 -3.85
N ASN A 170 -19.31 23.84 -4.93
CA ASN A 170 -19.78 25.06 -5.62
C ASN A 170 -20.67 25.93 -4.72
N LEU A 171 -21.50 25.35 -3.84
CA LEU A 171 -22.31 26.10 -2.87
C LEU A 171 -21.43 26.84 -1.85
N VAL A 172 -20.38 26.20 -1.36
CA VAL A 172 -19.44 26.79 -0.41
C VAL A 172 -18.64 27.92 -1.06
N GLU A 173 -18.12 27.68 -2.27
CA GLU A 173 -17.27 28.62 -3.02
C GLU A 173 -18.07 29.75 -3.71
N GLY A 174 -19.40 29.64 -3.77
CA GLY A 174 -20.27 30.70 -4.32
C GLY A 174 -20.46 30.66 -5.83
N GLY A 175 -20.17 29.54 -6.50
CA GLY A 175 -20.40 29.39 -7.92
C GLY A 175 -19.70 28.19 -8.56
N SER A 176 -20.10 27.86 -9.79
CA SER A 176 -19.41 26.86 -10.60
C SER A 176 -18.06 27.40 -11.07
N GLY A 177 -17.00 26.60 -10.94
CA GLY A 177 -15.66 26.94 -11.42
C GLY A 177 -14.80 27.78 -10.47
N VAL A 178 -15.33 28.21 -9.33
CA VAL A 178 -14.56 28.91 -8.29
C VAL A 178 -13.88 27.89 -7.38
N ARG A 179 -12.55 27.96 -7.25
CA ARG A 179 -11.75 27.11 -6.35
C ARG A 179 -10.65 27.89 -5.66
N THR A 180 -10.75 27.99 -4.35
CA THR A 180 -9.80 28.70 -3.50
C THR A 180 -8.67 27.80 -2.99
N VAL A 181 -7.48 28.41 -2.86
CA VAL A 181 -6.27 27.81 -2.26
C VAL A 181 -5.83 28.74 -1.12
N PRO A 182 -5.69 28.26 0.13
CA PRO A 182 -5.83 26.87 0.56
C PRO A 182 -7.28 26.38 0.71
N GLY A 183 -8.29 27.25 0.69
CA GLY A 183 -9.72 26.98 1.00
C GLY A 183 -10.27 25.57 0.70
N THR A 184 -11.04 25.36 -0.38
CA THR A 184 -11.54 24.00 -0.71
C THR A 184 -10.47 23.10 -1.32
N ALA A 185 -9.33 23.64 -1.77
CA ALA A 185 -8.19 22.82 -2.17
C ALA A 185 -7.64 21.98 -0.99
N GLY A 186 -7.81 22.46 0.25
CA GLY A 186 -7.42 21.78 1.49
C GLY A 186 -8.18 20.48 1.75
N LEU A 187 -9.27 20.21 1.01
CA LEU A 187 -9.99 18.94 1.10
C LEU A 187 -9.20 17.79 0.45
N PHE A 188 -8.32 18.11 -0.51
CA PHE A 188 -7.61 17.15 -1.34
C PHE A 188 -6.09 17.13 -1.10
N ALA A 189 -5.53 18.22 -0.56
CA ALA A 189 -4.11 18.35 -0.25
C ALA A 189 -3.91 19.04 1.11
N THR A 190 -2.78 18.79 1.74
CA THR A 190 -2.42 19.42 3.02
C THR A 190 -1.74 20.77 2.79
N TYR A 191 -2.15 21.78 3.54
CA TYR A 191 -1.55 23.11 3.54
C TYR A 191 -1.09 23.45 4.96
N ALA A 192 0.06 24.11 5.06
CA ALA A 192 0.60 24.54 6.34
C ALA A 192 -0.31 25.60 7.00
N ALA A 193 -0.44 25.52 8.32
CA ALA A 193 -1.09 26.58 9.07
C ALA A 193 -0.26 27.87 9.00
N PRO A 194 -0.87 29.07 8.96
CA PRO A 194 -0.15 30.33 8.70
C PRO A 194 0.97 30.66 9.69
N TYR A 195 0.90 30.11 10.90
CA TYR A 195 1.86 30.38 11.97
C TYR A 195 3.05 29.39 12.00
N VAL A 196 3.04 28.33 11.19
CA VAL A 196 4.05 27.26 11.25
C VAL A 196 5.13 27.50 10.18
N PRO A 197 6.40 27.68 10.56
CA PRO A 197 7.48 27.88 9.59
C PRO A 197 7.80 26.58 8.85
N ALA A 198 8.37 26.69 7.64
CA ALA A 198 8.66 25.56 6.76
C ALA A 198 9.54 24.47 7.40
N ALA A 199 10.49 24.85 8.26
CA ALA A 199 11.34 23.90 8.99
C ALA A 199 10.51 23.02 9.96
N ASN A 200 9.52 23.61 10.64
CA ASN A 200 8.62 22.86 11.52
C ASN A 200 7.67 21.96 10.71
N CYS A 201 7.20 22.43 9.56
CA CYS A 201 6.41 21.58 8.65
C CYS A 201 7.21 20.34 8.22
N PHE A 202 8.47 20.52 7.80
CA PHE A 202 9.35 19.41 7.44
C PHE A 202 9.52 18.43 8.60
N PHE A 203 9.84 18.92 9.80
CA PHE A 203 10.05 18.06 10.96
C PHE A 203 8.78 17.30 11.37
N ASN A 204 7.61 17.93 11.28
CA ASN A 204 6.33 17.28 11.57
C ASN A 204 6.04 16.11 10.60
N GLU A 205 6.21 16.33 9.29
CA GLU A 205 6.01 15.29 8.27
C GLU A 205 7.03 14.16 8.39
N PHE A 206 8.29 14.51 8.69
CA PHE A 206 9.34 13.54 8.96
C PHE A 206 9.00 12.66 10.16
N LEU A 207 8.65 13.28 11.30
CA LEU A 207 8.33 12.57 12.54
C LEU A 207 7.10 11.68 12.38
N GLY A 208 6.03 12.20 11.77
CA GLY A 208 4.80 11.44 11.53
C GLY A 208 5.04 10.23 10.63
N THR A 209 5.78 10.42 9.53
CA THR A 209 6.11 9.33 8.60
C THR A 209 7.07 8.32 9.23
N PHE A 210 8.03 8.77 10.04
CA PHE A 210 8.94 7.90 10.77
C PHE A 210 8.19 6.97 11.74
N LEU A 211 7.26 7.51 12.52
CA LEU A 211 6.42 6.72 13.42
C LEU A 211 5.50 5.74 12.65
N LEU A 212 4.90 6.19 11.55
CA LEU A 212 4.11 5.32 10.67
C LEU A 212 4.93 4.12 10.18
N LEU A 213 6.16 4.36 9.70
CA LEU A 213 7.04 3.29 9.22
C LEU A 213 7.43 2.31 10.32
N ILE A 214 7.72 2.80 11.54
CA ILE A 214 8.01 1.93 12.69
C ILE A 214 6.82 0.99 12.91
N VAL A 215 5.59 1.51 12.97
CA VAL A 215 4.40 0.71 13.24
C VAL A 215 4.14 -0.27 12.09
N VAL A 216 4.20 0.18 10.85
CA VAL A 216 4.02 -0.69 9.67
C VAL A 216 5.03 -1.82 9.67
N PHE A 217 6.31 -1.53 9.91
CA PHE A 217 7.34 -2.57 9.96
C PHE A 217 7.21 -3.47 11.18
N ALA A 218 6.83 -2.95 12.33
CA ALA A 218 6.57 -3.74 13.53
C ALA A 218 5.43 -4.75 13.31
N ILE A 219 4.30 -4.32 12.73
CA ILE A 219 3.14 -5.20 12.50
C ILE A 219 3.42 -6.24 11.41
N THR A 220 4.17 -5.86 10.37
CA THR A 220 4.45 -6.74 9.22
C THR A 220 5.72 -7.58 9.40
N ASP A 221 6.45 -7.44 10.50
CA ASP A 221 7.59 -8.31 10.80
C ASP A 221 7.11 -9.59 11.49
N SER A 222 7.31 -10.73 10.82
CA SER A 222 6.97 -12.05 11.36
C SER A 222 7.71 -12.38 12.66
N ARG A 223 8.85 -11.73 12.93
CA ARG A 223 9.63 -11.91 14.17
C ARG A 223 9.09 -11.08 15.33
N ASN A 224 8.26 -10.09 15.04
CA ASN A 224 7.71 -9.14 16.01
C ASN A 224 6.25 -9.45 16.38
N GLY A 225 5.76 -10.65 16.06
CA GLY A 225 4.42 -11.08 16.42
C GLY A 225 4.23 -11.17 17.94
N ALA A 226 3.12 -10.60 18.44
CA ALA A 226 2.62 -10.85 19.78
C ALA A 226 2.47 -12.37 20.02
N PRO A 227 2.60 -12.85 21.27
CA PRO A 227 2.66 -14.26 21.61
C PRO A 227 1.34 -15.00 21.38
N LEU A 228 0.51 -14.75 20.37
CA LEU A 228 -0.64 -15.62 20.11
C LEU A 228 -0.16 -17.05 19.81
N GLN A 229 0.91 -17.22 19.05
CA GLN A 229 1.55 -18.54 18.89
C GLN A 229 2.22 -19.06 20.16
N ALA A 230 2.63 -18.20 21.10
CA ALA A 230 3.29 -18.60 22.34
C ALA A 230 2.30 -18.85 23.50
N TRP A 231 1.20 -18.10 23.58
CA TRP A 231 0.06 -18.25 24.50
C TRP A 231 -0.73 -19.50 24.17
N PHE A 232 -1.09 -19.73 22.89
CA PHE A 232 -1.71 -21.00 22.49
C PHE A 232 -0.75 -22.16 22.79
N ARG A 233 0.55 -22.03 22.49
CA ARG A 233 1.55 -23.06 22.83
C ARG A 233 1.69 -23.31 24.33
N TRP A 234 1.60 -22.27 25.18
CA TRP A 234 1.61 -22.39 26.64
C TRP A 234 0.33 -23.08 27.16
N GLN A 235 -0.85 -22.66 26.71
CA GLN A 235 -2.13 -23.27 27.06
C GLN A 235 -2.22 -24.75 26.66
N TYR A 236 -1.75 -25.10 25.45
CA TYR A 236 -1.66 -26.50 25.05
C TYR A 236 -0.68 -27.28 25.92
N SER A 237 0.47 -26.71 26.31
CA SER A 237 1.44 -27.43 27.17
C SER A 237 1.01 -27.60 28.63
N SER A 238 0.18 -26.70 29.17
CA SER A 238 -0.34 -26.80 30.54
C SER A 238 -1.54 -27.74 30.68
N PHE A 239 -2.22 -28.08 29.57
CA PHE A 239 -3.37 -28.98 29.56
C PHE A 239 -3.01 -30.47 29.45
N TYR A 240 -1.73 -30.80 29.19
CA TYR A 240 -1.23 -32.18 29.16
C TYR A 240 -0.62 -32.65 30.49
N TRP A 241 -0.64 -31.80 31.52
CA TRP A 241 -0.11 -32.11 32.86
C TRP A 241 -1.09 -31.79 34.01
N ALA A 242 -2.39 -31.72 33.72
CA ALA A 242 -3.47 -31.70 34.70
C ALA A 242 -4.38 -32.91 34.44
#